data_AF-A0A2A5GLU9-F1
#
_entry.id   AF-A0A2A5GLU9-F1
#
_cell.length_a   1.000
_cell.length_b   1.000
_cell.length_c   1.000
_cell.angle_alpha   90.00
_cell.angle_beta   90.00
_cell.angle_gamma   90.00
#
_symmetry.space_group_name_H-M   'P 1'
#
loop_
_entity.id
_entity.type
_entity.pdbx_description
1 polymer ?
#
loop_
_entity_poly.entity_id
_entity_poly.type
_entity_poly.pdbx_seq_one_letter_code
_entity_poly.pdbx_strand_id
1 'polypeptide(L)'
;MATEFECTSFDDLVFIIGDIEFKYSDCEVLSEREHKKYPHVELMLKSPCGHYAELLVTSHDKEPGKDNFVRGEYDGLVLDEDVVISMAKLAKSY
;
A
#
# COMPACT_ATOMS: atom_id res chain seq x y z
N MET A 1 -6.23 2.44 -12.28
CA MET A 1 -5.33 2.07 -13.39
C MET A 1 -4.11 1.51 -12.70
N ALA A 2 -3.88 0.21 -12.80
CA ALA A 2 -2.76 -0.41 -12.09
C ALA A 2 -1.42 0.10 -12.65
N THR A 3 -0.51 0.45 -11.76
CA THR A 3 0.84 0.94 -12.10
C THR A 3 1.84 -0.14 -11.74
N GLU A 4 2.73 -0.47 -12.68
CA GLU A 4 3.75 -1.50 -12.46
C GLU A 4 4.89 -0.97 -11.56
N PHE A 5 5.47 -1.88 -10.77
CA PHE A 5 6.65 -1.60 -9.96
C PHE A 5 7.66 -2.75 -10.06
N GLU A 6 8.93 -2.42 -9.86
CA GLU A 6 10.01 -3.36 -9.55
C GLU A 6 10.82 -2.80 -8.38
N CYS A 7 11.16 -3.63 -7.40
CA CYS A 7 11.96 -3.23 -6.25
C CYS A 7 12.80 -4.38 -5.70
N THR A 8 13.80 -4.03 -4.87
CA THR A 8 14.66 -4.98 -4.15
C THR A 8 14.09 -5.41 -2.81
N SER A 9 13.26 -4.55 -2.21
CA SER A 9 12.56 -4.78 -0.95
C SER A 9 11.21 -4.08 -0.99
N PHE A 10 10.23 -4.60 -0.25
CA PHE A 10 8.94 -3.94 -0.06
C PHE A 10 9.09 -2.54 0.56
N ASP A 11 10.10 -2.34 1.43
CA ASP A 11 10.35 -1.05 2.06
C ASP A 11 10.81 0.04 1.06
N ASP A 12 11.36 -0.37 -0.08
CA ASP A 12 11.84 0.54 -1.13
C ASP A 12 10.71 1.02 -2.06
N LEU A 13 9.48 0.54 -1.86
CA LEU A 13 8.36 0.88 -2.72
C LEU A 13 8.00 2.37 -2.66
N VAL A 14 7.84 2.94 -3.85
CA VAL A 14 7.37 4.30 -4.06
C VAL A 14 6.09 4.24 -4.87
N PHE A 15 5.00 4.73 -4.29
CA PHE A 15 3.70 4.76 -4.93
C PHE A 15 3.39 6.19 -5.38
N ILE A 16 3.15 6.36 -6.69
CA ILE A 16 2.69 7.62 -7.25
C ILE A 16 1.18 7.52 -7.45
N ILE A 17 0.41 8.35 -6.73
CA ILE A 17 -1.05 8.38 -6.79
C ILE A 17 -1.49 9.81 -7.14
N GLY A 18 -1.99 10.00 -8.35
CA GLY A 18 -2.19 11.35 -8.90
C GLY A 18 -0.85 12.07 -9.04
N ASP A 19 -0.71 13.23 -8.39
CA ASP A 19 0.53 14.03 -8.37
C ASP A 19 1.29 13.90 -7.03
N ILE A 20 0.93 12.93 -6.18
CA ILE A 20 1.51 12.76 -4.85
C ILE A 20 2.34 11.47 -4.79
N GLU A 21 3.54 11.59 -4.25
CA GLU A 21 4.46 10.48 -4.00
C GLU A 21 4.32 9.97 -2.56
N PHE A 22 4.18 8.65 -2.43
CA PHE A 22 4.15 7.93 -1.17
C PHE A 22 5.29 6.91 -1.16
N LYS A 23 6.42 7.27 -0.56
CA LYS A 23 7.51 6.33 -0.30
C LYS A 23 7.22 5.54 0.96
N TYR A 24 7.07 4.22 0.84
CA TYR A 24 6.61 3.36 1.93
C TYR A 24 7.44 3.55 3.21
N SER A 25 8.78 3.54 3.09
CA SER A 25 9.69 3.74 4.23
C SER A 25 9.52 5.06 4.99
N ASP A 26 8.99 6.08 4.31
CA ASP A 26 8.86 7.43 4.84
C ASP A 26 7.43 7.72 5.31
N CYS A 27 6.48 6.83 4.99
CA CYS A 27 5.08 6.97 5.32
C CYS A 27 4.76 6.35 6.69
N GLU A 28 3.83 6.94 7.42
CA GLU A 28 3.22 6.31 8.58
C GLU A 28 2.20 5.27 8.09
N VAL A 29 2.41 4.00 8.44
CA VAL A 29 1.51 2.89 8.10
C VAL A 29 0.37 2.85 9.12
N LEU A 30 -0.81 3.31 8.71
CA LEU A 30 -2.00 3.35 9.56
C LEU A 30 -2.65 1.97 9.69
N SER A 31 -2.69 1.25 8.57
CA SER A 31 -3.15 -0.13 8.47
C SER A 31 -2.40 -0.85 7.36
N GLU A 32 -2.15 -2.12 7.61
CA GLU A 32 -1.52 -3.03 6.67
C GLU A 32 -2.16 -4.40 6.81
N ARG A 33 -2.55 -4.97 5.69
CA ARG A 33 -3.17 -6.27 5.66
C ARG A 33 -2.65 -7.10 4.51
N GLU A 34 -1.89 -8.11 4.87
CA GLU A 34 -1.41 -9.11 3.94
C GLU A 34 -2.44 -10.25 3.78
N HIS A 35 -2.72 -10.63 2.53
CA HIS A 35 -3.66 -11.71 2.25
C HIS A 35 -2.98 -13.09 2.36
N LYS A 36 -3.50 -13.98 3.23
CA LYS A 36 -2.88 -15.31 3.50
C LYS A 36 -2.82 -16.27 2.29
N LYS A 37 -3.64 -16.02 1.27
CA LYS A 37 -3.80 -16.92 0.10
C LYS A 37 -3.41 -16.27 -1.22
N TYR A 38 -3.31 -14.96 -1.26
CA TYR A 38 -3.12 -14.22 -2.50
C TYR A 38 -1.96 -13.25 -2.31
N PRO A 39 -1.20 -12.94 -3.38
CA PRO A 39 -0.04 -12.07 -3.30
C PRO A 39 -0.47 -10.59 -3.28
N HIS A 40 -1.34 -10.22 -2.33
CA HIS A 40 -1.86 -8.87 -2.19
C HIS A 40 -1.60 -8.32 -0.79
N VAL A 41 -1.27 -7.04 -0.72
CA VAL A 41 -1.17 -6.26 0.51
C VAL A 41 -2.04 -5.02 0.36
N GLU A 42 -3.01 -4.89 1.25
CA GLU A 42 -3.78 -3.66 1.41
C GLU A 42 -3.05 -2.74 2.39
N LEU A 43 -2.82 -1.50 1.99
CA LEU A 43 -2.10 -0.49 2.75
C LEU A 43 -2.95 0.77 2.91
N MET A 44 -2.87 1.36 4.10
CA MET A 44 -3.36 2.69 4.38
C MET A 44 -2.19 3.51 4.91
N LEU A 45 -1.78 4.52 4.14
CA LEU A 45 -0.58 5.28 4.39
C LEU A 45 -0.91 6.74 4.66
N LYS A 46 -0.08 7.35 5.51
CA LYS A 46 0.00 8.80 5.66
C LYS A 46 1.40 9.26 5.28
N SER A 47 1.48 10.11 4.26
CA SER A 47 2.73 10.73 3.82
C SER A 47 3.24 11.75 4.86
N PRO A 48 4.56 12.05 4.86
CA PRO A 48 5.12 13.16 5.67
C PRO A 48 4.46 14.51 5.41
N CYS A 49 3.93 14.72 4.21
CA CYS A 49 3.24 15.92 3.78
C CYS A 49 1.79 16.02 4.32
N GLY A 50 1.30 14.98 5.01
CA GLY A 50 -0.04 14.95 5.59
C GLY A 50 -1.14 14.46 4.64
N HIS A 51 -0.80 13.96 3.45
CA HIS A 51 -1.75 13.29 2.57
C HIS A 51 -1.97 11.85 3.00
N TYR A 52 -3.20 11.37 2.82
CA TYR A 52 -3.62 10.01 3.17
C TYR A 52 -3.99 9.23 1.90
N ALA A 53 -3.63 7.95 1.86
CA ALA A 53 -3.94 7.10 0.72
C ALA A 53 -4.33 5.67 1.14
N GLU A 54 -5.20 5.07 0.33
CA GLU A 54 -5.42 3.62 0.28
C GLU A 54 -4.69 3.06 -0.94
N LEU A 55 -4.04 1.92 -0.75
CA LEU A 55 -3.24 1.23 -1.75
C LEU A 55 -3.51 -0.27 -1.71
N LEU A 56 -3.68 -0.87 -2.87
CA LEU A 56 -3.65 -2.31 -3.08
C LEU A 56 -2.40 -2.64 -3.88
N VAL A 57 -1.44 -3.30 -3.23
CA VAL A 57 -0.21 -3.77 -3.87
C VAL A 57 -0.38 -5.24 -4.18
N THR A 58 -0.06 -5.64 -5.40
CA THR A 58 -0.17 -7.02 -5.90
C THR A 58 1.16 -7.46 -6.47
N SER A 59 1.75 -8.52 -5.94
CA SER A 59 2.93 -9.13 -6.58
C SER A 59 2.50 -9.95 -7.80
N HIS A 60 3.33 -9.94 -8.85
CA HIS A 60 3.17 -10.85 -9.99
C HIS A 60 3.55 -12.29 -9.65
N ASP A 61 4.34 -12.48 -8.60
CA ASP A 61 4.68 -13.80 -8.11
C ASP A 61 3.50 -14.34 -7.30
N LYS A 62 3.18 -15.63 -7.47
CA LYS A 62 1.90 -16.22 -7.01
C LYS A 62 1.88 -16.54 -5.52
N GLU A 63 2.99 -16.34 -4.82
CA GLU A 63 3.14 -16.71 -3.42
C GLU A 63 2.81 -15.52 -2.52
N PRO A 64 1.95 -15.69 -1.50
CA PRO A 64 1.76 -14.68 -0.46
C PRO A 64 3.08 -14.50 0.32
N GLY A 65 3.28 -13.34 0.92
CA GLY A 65 4.56 -12.97 1.53
C GLY A 65 5.03 -11.63 0.98
N LYS A 66 5.19 -10.61 1.83
CA LYS A 66 5.88 -9.36 1.43
C LYS A 66 7.27 -9.58 0.85
N ASP A 67 7.96 -10.63 1.29
CA ASP A 67 9.28 -11.01 0.77
C ASP A 67 9.25 -11.33 -0.74
N ASN A 68 8.07 -11.63 -1.30
CA ASN A 68 7.88 -11.95 -2.72
C ASN A 68 7.46 -10.74 -3.57
N PHE A 69 7.43 -9.52 -3.00
CA PHE A 69 7.07 -8.30 -3.72
C PHE A 69 8.32 -7.66 -4.30
N VAL A 70 8.94 -8.33 -5.28
CA VAL A 70 10.05 -7.79 -6.07
C VAL A 70 9.59 -7.12 -7.37
N ARG A 71 8.39 -7.48 -7.82
CA ARG A 71 7.72 -6.88 -8.98
C ARG A 71 6.22 -7.06 -8.87
N GLY A 72 5.47 -6.17 -9.48
CA GLY A 72 4.03 -6.30 -9.49
C GLY A 72 3.33 -5.05 -9.95
N GLU A 73 2.11 -4.93 -9.49
CA GLU A 73 1.23 -3.80 -9.76
C GLU A 73 0.70 -3.22 -8.47
N TYR A 74 0.49 -1.92 -8.43
CA TYR A 74 -0.27 -1.27 -7.38
C TYR A 74 -1.38 -0.40 -7.96
N ASP A 75 -2.47 -0.27 -7.23
CA ASP A 75 -3.55 0.67 -7.50
C ASP A 75 -3.89 1.37 -6.19
N GLY A 76 -4.24 2.66 -6.25
CA GLY A 76 -4.49 3.42 -5.03
C GLY A 76 -5.21 4.72 -5.28
N LEU A 77 -5.72 5.28 -4.19
CA LEU A 77 -6.50 6.51 -4.17
C LEU A 77 -6.06 7.38 -2.99
N VAL A 78 -5.93 8.68 -3.25
CA VAL A 78 -5.79 9.68 -2.19
C VAL A 78 -7.18 9.90 -1.59
N LEU A 79 -7.26 9.86 -0.26
CA LEU A 79 -8.51 9.90 0.48
C LEU A 79 -8.44 10.94 1.59
N ASP A 80 -9.60 11.37 2.07
CA ASP A 80 -9.69 12.24 3.24
C ASP A 80 -9.28 11.50 4.53
N GLU A 81 -8.71 12.25 5.48
CA GLU A 81 -8.18 11.72 6.75
C GLU A 81 -9.22 10.89 7.52
N ASP A 82 -10.45 11.39 7.64
CA ASP A 82 -11.51 10.74 8.39
C ASP A 82 -11.95 9.41 7.77
N VAL A 83 -11.93 9.32 6.43
CA VAL A 83 -12.21 8.11 5.67
C VAL A 83 -11.11 7.07 5.94
N VAL A 84 -9.84 7.44 5.75
CA VAL A 84 -8.71 6.50 5.94
C VAL A 84 -8.61 6.01 7.38
N ILE A 85 -8.78 6.90 8.36
CA ILE A 85 -8.77 6.51 9.78
C ILE A 85 -9.93 5.55 10.09
N SER A 86 -11.11 5.79 9.54
CA SER A 86 -12.27 4.91 9.73
C SER A 86 -12.03 3.53 9.13
N MET A 87 -11.49 3.48 7.90
CA MET A 87 -11.13 2.22 7.24
C MET A 87 -10.02 1.48 7.99
N ALA A 88 -9.00 2.17 8.50
CA ALA A 88 -7.91 1.57 9.27
C ALA A 88 -8.41 0.95 10.58
N LYS A 89 -9.39 1.59 11.24
CA LYS A 89 -10.05 1.03 12.44
C LYS A 89 -10.87 -0.22 12.10
N LEU A 90 -11.60 -0.21 10.99
CA LEU A 90 -12.37 -1.36 10.53
C LEU A 90 -11.46 -2.54 10.17
N ALA A 91 -10.34 -2.28 9.48
CA ALA A 91 -9.37 -3.30 9.12
C ALA A 91 -8.75 -4.00 10.34
N LYS A 92 -8.53 -3.28 11.44
CA LYS A 92 -8.03 -3.84 12.71
C LYS A 92 -9.08 -4.64 13.51
N SER A 93 -10.36 -4.51 13.17
CA SER A 93 -11.46 -5.12 13.92
C SER A 93 -11.81 -6.55 13.45
N TYR A 94 -11.17 -7.04 12.38
CA TYR A 94 -11.40 -8.34 11.75
C TYR A 94 -10.10 -9.14 11.60
#